data_AF-A0A9Q9WZ37-F1
#
_entry.id   AF-A0A9Q9WZ37-F1
#
_cell.length_a   1.000
_cell.length_b   1.000
_cell.length_c   1.000
_cell.angle_alpha   90.00
_cell.angle_beta   90.00
_cell.angle_gamma   90.00
#
_symmetry.space_group_name_H-M   'P 1'
#
loop_
_entity.id
_entity.type
_entity.pdbx_description
1 polymer ?
#
loop_
_entity_poly.entity_id
_entity_poly.type
_entity_poly.pdbx_seq_one_letter_code
_entity_poly.pdbx_strand_id
1 'polypeptide(L)'
;MADAAVVCRELDCGEPVDALANAHLMGAAHFGPGLETIWMSVAMCTGSESTLKNCGSLGQVEQGCGSYGDAGVICSGVRLVGGSRCSGRLEILHNQTWMSTV
;
A
#
# COMPACT_ATOMS: atom_id res chain seq x y z
N MET A 1 -4.47 6.79 -4.09
CA MET A 1 -4.50 6.98 -2.61
C MET A 1 -5.62 6.19 -1.95
N ALA A 2 -6.84 6.16 -2.51
CA ALA A 2 -7.93 5.33 -1.96
C ALA A 2 -7.55 3.83 -1.89
N ASP A 3 -6.90 3.30 -2.94
CA ASP A 3 -6.46 1.89 -2.95
C ASP A 3 -5.42 1.61 -1.85
N ALA A 4 -4.46 2.53 -1.67
CA ALA A 4 -3.47 2.44 -0.61
C ALA A 4 -4.11 2.50 0.79
N ALA A 5 -5.17 3.29 0.98
CA ALA A 5 -5.91 3.35 2.24
C ALA A 5 -6.58 2.00 2.57
N VAL A 6 -7.19 1.36 1.57
CA VAL A 6 -7.79 0.03 1.73
C VAL A 6 -6.73 -0.99 2.11
N VAL A 7 -5.58 -1.02 1.42
CA VAL A 7 -4.49 -1.96 1.72
C VAL A 7 -3.90 -1.73 3.11
N CYS A 8 -3.56 -0.48 3.47
CA CYS A 8 -2.97 -0.19 4.77
C CYS A 8 -3.92 -0.52 5.94
N ARG A 9 -5.23 -0.34 5.74
CA ARG A 9 -6.25 -0.75 6.70
C ARG A 9 -6.43 -2.27 6.76
N GLU A 10 -6.44 -2.95 5.61
CA GLU A 10 -6.53 -4.42 5.53
C GLU A 10 -5.36 -5.10 6.26
N LEU A 11 -4.16 -4.50 6.18
CA LEU A 11 -2.95 -4.97 6.86
C LEU A 11 -2.80 -4.46 8.29
N ASP A 12 -3.73 -3.63 8.78
CA ASP A 12 -3.63 -2.97 10.09
C ASP A 12 -2.30 -2.21 10.31
N CYS A 13 -1.76 -1.64 9.22
CA CYS A 13 -0.46 -0.95 9.19
C CYS A 13 -0.62 0.58 9.21
N GLY A 14 -1.80 1.09 9.56
CA GLY A 14 -2.07 2.51 9.74
C GLY A 14 -2.54 3.22 8.48
N GLU A 15 -2.23 4.51 8.40
CA GLU A 15 -2.68 5.38 7.31
C GLU A 15 -1.72 5.29 6.12
N PRO A 16 -2.21 5.41 4.88
CA PRO A 16 -1.36 5.44 3.70
C PRO A 16 -0.50 6.71 3.70
N VAL A 17 0.81 6.53 3.62
CA VAL A 17 1.80 7.60 3.48
C VAL A 17 2.11 7.84 2.00
N ASP A 18 2.24 6.76 1.22
CA ASP A 18 2.55 6.86 -0.19
C ASP A 18 1.93 5.72 -1.02
N ALA A 19 1.61 6.03 -2.28
CA ALA A 19 1.11 5.08 -3.27
C ALA A 19 2.06 5.12 -4.48
N LEU A 20 2.87 4.06 -4.60
CA LEU A 20 3.97 3.97 -5.53
C LEU A 20 3.53 3.18 -6.75
N ALA A 21 3.00 3.86 -7.77
CA ALA A 21 2.62 3.24 -9.03
C ALA A 21 3.30 3.98 -10.20
N ASN A 22 4.26 3.32 -10.85
CA ASN A 22 4.90 3.84 -12.05
C ASN A 22 4.48 2.99 -13.25
N ALA A 23 3.19 3.05 -13.60
CA ALA A 23 2.59 2.21 -14.64
C ALA A 23 3.18 2.42 -16.06
N HIS A 24 3.99 3.47 -16.27
CA HIS A 24 4.55 3.83 -17.58
C HIS A 24 6.04 3.52 -17.75
N LEU A 25 6.73 2.95 -16.75
CA LEU A 25 8.16 2.68 -16.85
C LEU A 25 8.45 1.19 -16.62
N MET A 26 8.98 0.53 -17.65
CA MET A 26 9.51 -0.84 -17.57
C MET A 26 10.49 -0.96 -16.40
N GLY A 27 10.22 -1.87 -15.45
CA GLY A 27 11.07 -2.10 -14.29
C GLY A 27 10.90 -1.10 -13.12
N ALA A 28 9.93 -0.20 -13.20
CA ALA A 28 9.68 0.80 -12.14
C ALA A 28 8.82 0.25 -10.99
N ALA A 29 9.17 -0.94 -10.49
CA ALA A 29 8.63 -1.46 -9.24
C ALA A 29 9.52 -0.95 -8.11
N HIS A 30 8.99 -0.06 -7.26
CA HIS A 30 9.76 0.56 -6.17
C HIS A 30 10.38 -0.47 -5.22
N PHE A 31 9.70 -1.60 -5.01
CA PHE A 31 10.15 -2.70 -4.17
C PHE A 31 10.80 -3.86 -4.94
N GLY A 32 11.05 -3.67 -6.24
CA GLY A 32 11.49 -4.71 -7.15
C GLY A 32 10.31 -5.45 -7.81
N PRO A 33 10.54 -6.07 -8.99
CA PRO A 33 9.50 -6.75 -9.73
C PRO A 33 9.01 -8.01 -9.01
N GLY A 34 7.70 -8.23 -9.02
CA GLY A 34 7.06 -9.46 -8.60
C GLY A 34 7.45 -10.62 -9.51
N LEU A 35 7.56 -11.81 -8.91
CA LEU A 35 7.90 -13.05 -9.62
C LEU A 35 6.66 -13.76 -10.19
N GLU A 36 5.46 -13.30 -9.84
CA GLU A 36 4.19 -13.98 -10.11
C GLU A 36 3.31 -13.23 -11.11
N THR A 37 2.25 -13.90 -11.55
CA THR A 37 1.19 -13.32 -12.39
C THR A 37 0.62 -12.07 -11.75
N ILE A 38 0.24 -11.09 -12.56
CA ILE A 38 -0.52 -9.91 -12.11
C ILE A 38 -1.99 -10.32 -11.93
N TRP A 39 -2.49 -10.29 -10.70
CA TRP A 39 -3.88 -10.68 -10.40
C TRP A 39 -4.87 -9.54 -10.62
N MET A 40 -4.39 -8.29 -10.65
CA MET A 40 -5.20 -7.07 -10.80
C MET A 40 -4.35 -5.96 -11.44
N SER A 41 -4.82 -5.35 -12.53
CA SER A 41 -4.12 -4.22 -13.21
C SER A 41 -4.40 -2.87 -12.60
N VAL A 42 -5.69 -2.59 -12.37
CA VAL A 42 -6.16 -1.30 -11.88
C VAL A 42 -7.21 -1.55 -10.81
N ALA A 43 -6.85 -1.24 -9.58
CA ALA A 43 -7.81 -1.10 -8.49
C ALA A 43 -8.47 0.28 -8.58
N MET A 44 -9.78 0.31 -8.40
CA MET A 44 -10.60 1.53 -8.35
C MET A 44 -11.39 1.52 -7.04
N CYS A 45 -10.69 1.56 -5.92
CA CYS A 45 -11.30 1.62 -4.60
C CYS A 45 -11.97 2.98 -4.35
N THR A 46 -13.09 2.96 -3.65
CA THR A 46 -13.73 4.14 -3.05
C THR A 46 -13.06 4.56 -1.74
N GLY A 47 -12.32 3.65 -1.09
CA GLY A 47 -11.65 3.85 0.20
C GLY A 47 -12.42 3.26 1.39
N SER A 48 -13.65 2.79 1.16
CA SER A 48 -14.52 2.21 2.19
C SER A 48 -14.51 0.68 2.21
N GLU A 49 -13.86 0.05 1.24
CA GLU A 49 -13.79 -1.40 1.09
C GLU A 49 -12.98 -2.05 2.21
N SER A 50 -13.44 -3.20 2.70
CA SER A 50 -12.73 -3.95 3.75
C SER A 50 -11.42 -4.56 3.28
N THR A 51 -11.34 -4.96 2.01
CA THR A 51 -10.17 -5.57 1.40
C THR A 51 -9.99 -5.08 -0.03
N LEU A 52 -8.76 -5.14 -0.54
CA LEU A 52 -8.43 -4.71 -1.90
C LEU A 52 -9.23 -5.49 -2.96
N LYS A 53 -9.56 -6.76 -2.68
CA LYS A 53 -10.37 -7.62 -3.56
C LYS A 53 -11.81 -7.15 -3.73
N ASN A 54 -12.33 -6.38 -2.78
CA ASN A 54 -13.70 -5.86 -2.82
C ASN A 54 -13.79 -4.55 -3.61
N CYS A 55 -12.67 -3.97 -4.03
CA CYS A 55 -12.67 -2.80 -4.88
C CYS A 55 -13.14 -3.13 -6.30
N GLY A 56 -13.74 -2.16 -6.97
CA GLY A 56 -13.92 -2.23 -8.41
C GLY A 56 -12.56 -2.45 -9.08
N SER A 57 -12.49 -3.36 -10.04
CA SER A 57 -11.29 -3.57 -10.84
C SER A 57 -11.64 -3.57 -12.32
N LEU A 58 -10.77 -3.00 -13.15
CA LEU A 58 -10.90 -3.07 -14.60
C LEU A 58 -10.42 -4.44 -15.11
N GLY A 59 -11.13 -5.50 -14.70
CA GLY A 59 -10.93 -6.87 -15.16
C GLY A 59 -9.56 -7.48 -14.87
N GLN A 60 -9.43 -8.77 -15.19
CA GLN A 60 -8.12 -9.43 -15.28
C GLN A 60 -7.42 -8.88 -16.53
N VAL A 61 -6.12 -8.57 -16.43
CA VAL A 61 -5.28 -8.27 -17.59
C VAL A 61 -5.35 -9.47 -18.53
N GLU A 62 -6.07 -9.35 -19.65
CA GLU A 62 -5.64 -10.09 -20.84
C GLU A 62 -4.18 -9.72 -21.04
N GLN A 63 -3.30 -10.71 -21.20
CA GLN A 63 -1.86 -10.59 -21.41
C GLN A 63 -1.52 -9.78 -22.70
N GLY A 64 -1.98 -8.53 -22.78
CA GLY A 64 -1.84 -7.63 -23.90
C GLY A 64 -0.67 -6.70 -23.64
N CYS A 65 0.51 -7.12 -24.10
CA CYS A 65 1.67 -6.30 -24.50
C CYS A 65 1.89 -4.96 -23.78
N GLY A 66 1.86 -4.96 -22.45
CA GLY A 66 2.32 -3.85 -21.62
C GLY A 66 2.96 -4.42 -20.37
N SER A 67 4.28 -4.26 -20.22
CA SER A 67 4.96 -4.65 -18.98
C SER A 67 4.63 -3.59 -17.92
N TYR A 68 3.52 -3.78 -17.22
CA TYR A 68 3.15 -2.94 -16.09
C TYR A 68 4.09 -3.25 -14.92
N GLY A 69 4.71 -2.24 -14.32
CA GLY A 69 5.45 -2.41 -13.07
C GLY A 69 4.48 -2.65 -11.91
N ASP A 70 4.90 -3.45 -10.93
CA ASP A 70 4.08 -3.70 -9.73
C ASP A 70 3.82 -2.41 -8.95
N ALA A 71 2.59 -2.27 -8.46
CA ALA A 71 2.22 -1.20 -7.55
C ALA A 71 2.70 -1.50 -6.12
N GLY A 72 3.22 -0.49 -5.44
CA GLY A 72 3.62 -0.55 -4.03
C GLY A 72 2.87 0.48 -3.17
N VAL A 73 2.83 0.26 -1.86
CA VAL A 73 2.26 1.20 -0.89
C VAL A 73 3.20 1.35 0.30
N ILE A 74 3.25 2.55 0.88
CA ILE A 74 3.92 2.80 2.16
C ILE A 74 2.84 3.21 3.16
N CYS A 75 2.74 2.46 4.26
CA CYS A 75 1.82 2.73 5.36
C CYS A 75 2.57 3.33 6.55
N SER A 76 1.88 4.07 7.42
CA SER A 76 2.53 4.79 8.51
C SER A 76 3.16 3.86 9.54
N GLY A 77 2.46 2.80 9.98
CA GLY A 77 2.89 1.65 10.80
C GLY A 77 3.53 1.96 12.17
N VAL A 78 4.43 2.93 12.20
CA VAL A 78 5.27 3.35 13.30
C VAL A 78 5.33 4.89 13.31
N ARG A 79 5.27 5.49 14.48
CA ARG A 79 5.44 6.94 14.65
C ARG A 79 6.37 7.27 15.81
N LEU A 80 7.02 8.42 15.72
CA LEU A 80 7.76 9.01 16.84
C LEU A 80 6.91 10.09 17.51
N VAL A 81 6.69 9.96 18.81
CA VAL A 81 5.88 10.91 19.60
C VAL A 81 6.75 11.65 20.61
N GLY A 82 6.50 12.96 20.78
CA GLY A 82 7.13 13.77 21.82
C GLY A 82 8.58 14.19 21.54
N GLY A 83 8.99 14.28 20.27
CA GLY A 83 10.33 14.73 19.89
C GLY A 83 10.38 15.37 18.50
N SER A 84 11.41 15.04 17.71
CA SER A 84 11.61 15.55 16.35
C SER A 84 11.27 14.48 15.29
N ARG A 85 11.45 14.84 14.01
CA ARG A 85 11.34 13.88 12.89
C ARG A 85 12.24 12.64 13.02
N CYS A 86 13.30 12.70 13.82
CA CYS A 86 14.26 11.61 14.03
C CYS A 86 14.48 11.27 15.52
N SER A 87 13.63 11.76 16.44
CA SER A 87 13.76 11.47 17.87
C SER A 87 12.40 11.49 18.56
N GLY A 88 12.20 10.63 19.55
CA GLY A 88 10.95 10.56 20.30
C GLY A 88 10.69 9.14 20.81
N ARG A 89 9.53 8.94 21.41
CA ARG A 89 9.04 7.62 21.79
C ARG A 89 8.54 6.90 20.54
N LEU A 90 9.05 5.70 20.30
CA LEU A 90 8.56 4.83 19.25
C LEU A 90 7.20 4.26 19.63
N GLU A 91 6.20 4.50 18.80
CA GLU A 91 4.90 3.86 18.89
C GLU A 91 4.63 3.06 17.62
N ILE A 92 4.15 1.83 17.80
CA ILE A 92 3.79 0.91 16.73
C ILE A 92 2.27 0.78 16.76
N LEU A 93 1.64 0.86 15.58
CA LEU A 93 0.21 0.57 15.46
C LEU A 93 0.01 -0.94 15.43
N HIS A 94 -0.82 -1.45 16.33
CA HIS A 94 -1.18 -2.86 16.38
C HIS A 94 -2.62 -3.01 16.91
N ASN A 95 -3.45 -3.77 16.21
CA ASN A 95 -4.90 -3.89 16.45
C ASN A 95 -5.56 -2.51 16.62
N GLN A 96 -5.32 -1.60 15.66
CA GLN A 96 -5.85 -0.22 15.70
C GLN A 96 -5.49 0.59 16.96
N THR A 97 -4.48 0.14 17.72
CA THR A 97 -4.05 0.78 18.98
C THR A 97 -2.57 1.09 18.92
N TRP A 98 -2.19 2.30 19.33
CA TRP A 98 -0.77 2.69 19.41
C TRP A 98 -0.15 2.13 20.69
N MET A 99 0.87 1.29 20.52
CA MET A 99 1.64 0.70 21.62
C MET A 99 3.05 1.27 21.66
N SER A 100 3.54 1.59 22.84
CA SER A 100 4.96 1.89 23.07
C SER A 100 5.73 0.60 23.26
N THR A 101 6.82 0.39 22.52
CA THR A 101 7.81 -0.64 22.86
C THR A 101 8.63 -0.10 24.03
N VAL A 102 8.57 -0.78 25.18
CA VAL A 102 9.39 -0.46 26.36
C VAL A 102 10.80 -1.00 26.16
#